data_AF-A0A3A9EVY0-F1
#
_entry.id   AF-A0A3A9EVY0-F1
#
_cell.length_a   1.000
_cell.length_b   1.000
_cell.length_c   1.000
_cell.angle_alpha   90.00
_cell.angle_beta   90.00
_cell.angle_gamma   90.00
#
_symmetry.space_group_name_H-M   'P 1'
#
loop_
_entity.id
_entity.type
_entity.pdbx_description
1 polymer ?
#
loop_
_entity_poly.entity_id
_entity_poly.type
_entity_poly.pdbx_seq_one_letter_code
_entity_poly.pdbx_strand_id
1 'polypeptide(L)'
;MFVSLKANKKRIMAFLVLALVVAAGCFYLRWQDQQEAPPAEILGETNEERLAYLQSFGWQVDPEPSDTREVMIPAQFNDVYLNYNAMQQAQGFDLAPYAGEVCTQYKYHVTNYPDEPEVYATLLVYGRLIIGGDLACAEVDGFMHGFASDSARYGEVTPGPDSGPAASATPSQSSGSSGGASESPSEEPSGEASTAESAPEGSPVPTTNENVETGGYVDQAEEAQGAEDAAAPEAEGEEGAYPTD
;
A
#
# COMPACT_ATOMS: atom_id res chain seq x y z
N MET A 1 62.27 11.33 -14.02
CA MET A 1 62.99 11.27 -12.73
C MET A 1 62.86 9.85 -12.18
N PHE A 2 63.94 9.09 -12.09
CA PHE A 2 63.94 7.79 -11.43
C PHE A 2 64.48 7.98 -10.02
N VAL A 3 63.59 7.89 -9.03
CA VAL A 3 63.98 7.99 -7.61
C VAL A 3 64.65 6.66 -7.24
N SER A 4 65.97 6.71 -7.06
CA SER A 4 66.76 5.58 -6.61
C SER A 4 66.55 5.38 -5.10
N LEU A 5 65.63 4.48 -4.74
CA LEU A 5 65.38 4.08 -3.36
C LEU A 5 66.41 3.03 -2.94
N LYS A 6 67.52 3.47 -2.34
CA LYS A 6 68.38 2.57 -1.55
C LYS A 6 67.65 2.23 -0.25
N ALA A 7 66.69 1.31 -0.37
CA ALA A 7 65.78 0.98 0.70
C ALA A 7 66.48 0.17 1.79
N ASN A 8 66.49 0.70 3.02
CA ASN A 8 66.94 -0.03 4.19
C ASN A 8 65.92 -1.14 4.50
N LYS A 9 66.33 -2.41 4.53
CA LYS A 9 65.46 -3.59 4.77
C LYS A 9 64.49 -3.40 5.95
N LYS A 10 64.91 -2.67 7.00
CA LYS A 10 64.07 -2.33 8.16
C LYS A 10 62.90 -1.38 7.82
N ARG A 11 63.12 -0.41 6.94
CA ARG A 11 62.07 0.51 6.46
C ARG A 11 61.11 -0.20 5.52
N ILE A 12 61.61 -1.09 4.65
CA ILE A 12 60.75 -1.91 3.79
C ILE A 12 59.83 -2.80 4.62
N MET A 13 60.36 -3.47 5.65
CA MET A 13 59.52 -4.26 6.55
C MET A 13 58.48 -3.42 7.29
N ALA A 14 58.84 -2.22 7.76
CA ALA A 14 57.88 -1.33 8.41
C ALA A 14 56.73 -0.90 7.47
N PHE A 15 57.04 -0.60 6.21
CA PHE A 15 56.01 -0.27 5.21
C PHE A 15 55.12 -1.48 4.85
N LEU A 16 55.69 -2.69 4.78
CA LEU A 16 54.89 -3.90 4.53
C LEU A 16 53.94 -4.23 5.67
N VAL A 17 54.39 -4.07 6.92
CA VAL A 17 53.52 -4.26 8.10
C VAL A 17 52.41 -3.20 8.12
N LEU A 18 52.75 -1.94 7.85
CA LEU A 18 51.75 -0.87 7.77
C LEU A 18 50.73 -1.13 6.64
N ALA A 19 51.19 -1.57 5.47
CA ALA A 19 50.31 -1.91 4.35
C ALA A 19 49.37 -3.09 4.69
N LEU A 20 49.85 -4.10 5.42
CA LEU A 20 49.00 -5.21 5.90
C LEU A 20 47.95 -4.76 6.90
N VAL A 21 48.31 -3.88 7.84
CA VAL A 21 47.34 -3.32 8.82
C VAL A 21 46.27 -2.49 8.11
N VAL A 22 46.67 -1.67 7.14
CA VAL A 22 45.73 -0.87 6.34
C VAL A 22 44.83 -1.78 5.51
N ALA A 23 45.39 -2.80 4.85
CA ALA A 23 44.59 -3.76 4.07
C ALA A 23 43.60 -4.54 4.94
N ALA A 24 44.02 -4.98 6.13
CA ALA A 24 43.15 -5.65 7.10
C ALA A 24 42.05 -4.70 7.61
N GLY A 25 42.37 -3.44 7.87
CA GLY A 25 41.40 -2.41 8.24
C GLY A 25 40.38 -2.14 7.14
N CYS A 26 40.84 -1.98 5.89
CA CYS A 26 39.96 -1.83 4.73
C CYS A 26 39.09 -3.06 4.49
N PHE A 27 39.63 -4.26 4.70
CA PHE A 27 38.87 -5.51 4.58
C PHE A 27 37.82 -5.65 5.69
N TYR A 28 38.16 -5.28 6.93
CA TYR A 28 37.24 -5.29 8.06
C TYR A 28 36.09 -4.29 7.88
N LEU A 29 36.39 -3.07 7.41
CA LEU A 29 35.38 -2.07 7.09
C LEU A 29 34.46 -2.53 5.95
N ARG A 30 35.02 -3.14 4.89
CA ARG A 30 34.23 -3.72 3.80
C ARG A 30 33.40 -4.93 4.21
N TRP A 31 33.84 -5.69 5.21
CA TRP A 31 33.09 -6.83 5.74
C TRP A 31 31.89 -6.38 6.58
N GLN A 32 32.02 -5.28 7.31
CA GLN A 32 30.91 -4.72 8.10
C GLN A 32 29.76 -4.22 7.23
N ASP A 33 30.04 -3.64 6.06
CA ASP A 33 29.01 -3.24 5.08
C ASP A 33 28.28 -4.44 4.44
N GLN A 34 28.80 -5.67 4.56
CA GLN A 34 28.18 -6.89 4.01
C GLN A 34 27.34 -7.66 5.05
N GLN A 35 27.31 -7.19 6.30
CA GLN A 35 26.52 -7.80 7.35
C GLN A 35 25.16 -7.09 7.45
N GLU A 36 24.46 -7.03 6.33
CA GLU A 36 23.08 -6.59 6.30
C GLU A 36 22.26 -7.66 7.04
N ALA A 37 21.74 -7.29 8.21
CA ALA A 37 20.80 -8.13 8.92
C ALA A 37 19.65 -8.46 7.96
N PRO A 38 19.10 -9.69 7.98
CA PRO A 38 17.94 -10.00 7.15
C PRO A 38 16.89 -8.90 7.37
N PRO A 39 16.27 -8.38 6.28
CA PRO A 39 15.24 -7.35 6.40
C PRO A 39 14.23 -7.78 7.45
N ALA A 40 13.91 -6.90 8.38
CA ALA A 40 12.94 -7.22 9.43
C ALA A 40 11.63 -7.66 8.77
N GLU A 41 11.19 -8.88 9.06
CA GLU A 41 9.92 -9.39 8.57
C GLU A 41 8.78 -8.58 9.21
N ILE A 42 8.09 -7.78 8.41
CA ILE A 42 6.93 -7.01 8.86
C ILE A 42 5.70 -7.87 8.65
N LEU A 43 5.05 -8.31 9.73
CA LEU A 43 3.85 -9.14 9.65
C LEU A 43 2.62 -8.32 9.23
N GLY A 44 1.73 -8.92 8.46
CA GLY A 44 0.48 -8.31 8.00
C GLY A 44 -0.60 -9.31 7.63
N GLU A 45 -0.50 -10.54 8.15
CA GLU A 45 -1.48 -11.60 7.91
C GLU A 45 -2.82 -11.24 8.56
N THR A 46 -2.77 -10.72 9.79
CA THR A 46 -3.94 -10.30 10.55
C THR A 46 -4.24 -8.82 10.37
N ASN A 47 -5.49 -8.43 10.62
CA ASN A 47 -5.89 -7.03 10.55
C ASN A 47 -5.17 -6.18 11.59
N GLU A 48 -5.01 -6.73 12.79
CA GLU A 48 -4.36 -6.08 13.92
C GLU A 48 -2.88 -5.76 13.62
N GLU A 49 -2.17 -6.67 12.96
CA GLU A 49 -0.79 -6.43 12.50
C GLU A 49 -0.71 -5.28 11.49
N ARG A 50 -1.64 -5.24 10.53
CA ARG A 50 -1.71 -4.16 9.52
C ARG A 50 -2.02 -2.81 10.17
N LEU A 51 -2.97 -2.77 11.09
CA LEU A 51 -3.30 -1.55 11.85
C LEU A 51 -2.11 -1.10 12.72
N ALA A 52 -1.46 -2.03 13.42
CA ALA A 52 -0.28 -1.73 14.24
C ALA A 52 0.88 -1.19 13.39
N TYR A 53 1.08 -1.72 12.19
CA TYR A 53 2.08 -1.23 11.26
C TYR A 53 1.80 0.22 10.84
N LEU A 54 0.57 0.53 10.40
CA LEU A 54 0.19 1.90 10.04
C LEU A 54 0.28 2.86 11.23
N GLN A 55 -0.17 2.42 12.42
CA GLN A 55 -0.09 3.19 13.65
C GLN A 55 1.36 3.48 14.07
N SER A 56 2.31 2.60 13.74
CA SER A 56 3.73 2.83 14.05
C SER A 56 4.31 4.07 13.34
N PHE A 57 3.70 4.50 12.24
CA PHE A 57 4.01 5.75 11.54
C PHE A 57 3.13 6.93 11.98
N GLY A 58 2.22 6.71 12.94
CA GLY A 58 1.30 7.72 13.45
C GLY A 58 0.00 7.85 12.66
N TRP A 59 -0.29 6.96 11.72
CA TRP A 59 -1.54 6.98 10.96
C TRP A 59 -2.69 6.37 11.75
N GLN A 60 -3.83 7.05 11.71
CA GLN A 60 -5.11 6.54 12.18
C GLN A 60 -5.94 6.19 10.95
N VAL A 61 -6.50 4.99 10.95
CA VAL A 61 -7.30 4.48 9.84
C VAL A 61 -8.59 3.87 10.34
N ASP A 62 -9.54 3.69 9.43
CA ASP A 62 -10.75 2.93 9.72
C ASP A 62 -10.40 1.49 10.14
N PRO A 63 -11.15 0.88 11.09
CA PRO A 63 -10.78 -0.43 11.66
C PRO A 63 -10.78 -1.58 10.65
N GLU A 64 -11.60 -1.48 9.61
CA GLU A 64 -11.69 -2.45 8.53
C GLU A 64 -11.17 -1.85 7.21
N PRO A 65 -10.54 -2.66 6.35
CA PRO A 65 -10.11 -2.18 5.04
C PRO A 65 -11.33 -1.82 4.18
N SER A 66 -11.27 -0.65 3.56
CA SER A 66 -12.25 -0.16 2.57
C SER A 66 -12.30 -1.01 1.29
N ASP A 67 -11.18 -1.64 0.93
CA ASP A 67 -11.07 -2.56 -0.20
C ASP A 67 -10.02 -3.63 0.10
N THR A 68 -10.26 -4.86 -0.38
CA THR A 68 -9.33 -5.98 -0.27
C THR A 68 -9.41 -6.82 -1.54
N ARG A 69 -8.28 -7.00 -2.22
CA ARG A 69 -8.22 -7.75 -3.48
C ARG A 69 -6.86 -8.37 -3.71
N GLU A 70 -6.82 -9.42 -4.51
CA GLU A 70 -5.58 -9.99 -5.01
C GLU A 70 -5.07 -9.15 -6.19
N VAL A 71 -3.78 -8.82 -6.19
CA VAL A 71 -3.09 -8.11 -7.27
C VAL A 71 -1.83 -8.85 -7.65
N MET A 72 -1.54 -8.90 -8.94
CA MET A 72 -0.30 -9.48 -9.45
C MET A 72 0.76 -8.40 -9.59
N ILE A 73 1.93 -8.63 -8.99
CA ILE A 73 3.11 -7.81 -9.23
C ILE A 73 3.60 -8.11 -10.65
N PRO A 74 3.82 -7.11 -11.51
CA PRO A 74 4.27 -7.35 -12.88
C PRO A 74 5.55 -8.19 -12.92
N ALA A 75 5.59 -9.21 -13.78
CA ALA A 75 6.80 -10.02 -13.96
C ALA A 75 7.99 -9.23 -14.54
N GLN A 76 7.71 -8.11 -15.19
CA GLN A 76 8.71 -7.17 -15.70
C GLN A 76 8.32 -5.75 -15.30
N PHE A 77 9.26 -5.00 -14.75
CA PHE A 77 9.02 -3.63 -14.31
C PHE A 77 9.28 -2.68 -15.47
N ASN A 78 8.25 -1.96 -15.90
CA ASN A 78 8.37 -0.81 -16.79
C ASN A 78 8.78 0.43 -15.97
N ASP A 79 9.00 1.57 -16.63
CA ASP A 79 9.42 2.81 -15.96
C ASP A 79 8.48 3.22 -14.81
N VAL A 80 7.17 3.01 -14.97
CA VAL A 80 6.16 3.29 -13.94
C VAL A 80 6.39 2.42 -12.70
N TYR A 81 6.53 1.10 -12.88
CA TYR A 81 6.71 0.18 -11.77
C TYR A 81 8.14 0.23 -11.20
N LEU A 82 9.14 0.58 -12.01
CA LEU A 82 10.50 0.87 -11.54
C LEU A 82 10.50 2.07 -10.60
N ASN A 83 9.79 3.14 -10.96
CA ASN A 83 9.65 4.33 -10.13
C ASN A 83 8.83 4.05 -8.86
N TYR A 84 7.77 3.24 -8.95
CA TYR A 84 7.05 2.74 -7.78
C TYR A 84 7.97 1.95 -6.86
N ASN A 85 8.71 0.97 -7.40
CA ASN A 85 9.64 0.17 -6.61
C ASN A 85 10.77 1.00 -6.00
N ALA A 86 11.25 2.04 -6.69
CA ALA A 86 12.26 2.94 -6.14
C ALA A 86 11.76 3.68 -4.89
N MET A 87 10.50 4.11 -4.89
CA MET A 87 9.85 4.67 -3.70
C MET A 87 9.69 3.61 -2.59
N GLN A 88 9.33 2.37 -2.95
CA GLN A 88 9.28 1.25 -1.99
C GLN A 88 10.66 0.96 -1.36
N GLN A 89 11.73 0.98 -2.16
CA GLN A 89 13.11 0.82 -1.70
C GLN A 89 13.55 1.92 -0.76
N ALA A 90 13.15 3.17 -1.01
CA ALA A 90 13.45 4.28 -0.11
C ALA A 90 12.87 4.11 1.30
N GLN A 91 11.80 3.34 1.47
CA GLN A 91 11.20 3.01 2.77
C GLN A 91 11.56 1.60 3.29
N GLY A 92 12.53 0.92 2.65
CA GLY A 92 13.08 -0.35 3.12
C GLY A 92 12.39 -1.61 2.57
N PHE A 93 11.57 -1.50 1.53
CA PHE A 93 10.96 -2.63 0.83
C PHE A 93 11.65 -2.92 -0.51
N ASP A 94 11.40 -4.09 -1.10
CA ASP A 94 11.76 -4.34 -2.50
C ASP A 94 10.76 -5.30 -3.13
N LEU A 95 10.10 -4.85 -4.19
CA LEU A 95 9.09 -5.63 -4.91
C LEU A 95 9.72 -6.52 -5.99
N ALA A 96 10.97 -6.27 -6.39
CA ALA A 96 11.63 -7.03 -7.45
C ALA A 96 11.70 -8.55 -7.18
N PRO A 97 11.94 -9.03 -5.93
CA PRO A 97 11.92 -10.46 -5.61
C PRO A 97 10.55 -11.12 -5.77
N TYR A 98 9.47 -10.33 -5.79
CA TYR A 98 8.09 -10.78 -5.90
C TYR A 98 7.51 -10.54 -7.30
N ALA A 99 8.36 -10.27 -8.31
CA ALA A 99 7.92 -10.05 -9.68
C ALA A 99 7.21 -11.28 -10.26
N GLY A 100 5.97 -11.10 -10.73
CA GLY A 100 5.13 -12.17 -11.25
C GLY A 100 4.30 -12.89 -10.18
N GLU A 101 4.53 -12.60 -8.90
CA GLU A 101 3.77 -13.17 -7.80
C GLU A 101 2.45 -12.43 -7.55
N VAL A 102 1.51 -13.11 -6.90
CA VAL A 102 0.23 -12.55 -6.48
C VAL A 102 0.31 -12.20 -4.99
N CYS A 103 -0.05 -10.98 -4.64
CA CYS A 103 -0.16 -10.52 -3.26
C CYS A 103 -1.57 -9.96 -2.97
N THR A 104 -1.91 -9.84 -1.70
CA THR A 104 -3.16 -9.23 -1.26
C THR A 104 -2.94 -7.74 -1.03
N GLN A 105 -3.70 -6.92 -1.72
CA GLN A 105 -3.78 -5.49 -1.48
C GLN A 105 -4.89 -5.20 -0.48
N TYR A 106 -4.54 -4.54 0.62
CA TYR A 106 -5.49 -3.97 1.59
C TYR A 106 -5.46 -2.46 1.48
N LYS A 107 -6.64 -1.83 1.43
CA LYS A 107 -6.77 -0.38 1.34
C LYS A 107 -7.53 0.14 2.55
N TYR A 108 -6.90 0.98 3.35
CA TYR A 108 -7.48 1.60 4.53
C TYR A 108 -7.68 3.09 4.30
N HIS A 109 -8.80 3.63 4.76
CA HIS A 109 -9.04 5.07 4.73
C HIS A 109 -8.36 5.74 5.92
N VAL A 110 -7.57 6.79 5.67
CA VAL A 110 -6.78 7.50 6.68
C VAL A 110 -7.58 8.69 7.21
N THR A 111 -7.77 8.75 8.53
CA THR A 111 -8.67 9.72 9.17
C THR A 111 -7.95 10.93 9.78
N ASN A 112 -6.62 10.89 9.86
CA ASN A 112 -5.80 11.94 10.46
C ASN A 112 -4.76 12.55 9.51
N TYR A 113 -4.94 12.40 8.19
CA TYR A 113 -4.04 13.04 7.22
C TYR A 113 -4.26 14.56 7.23
N PRO A 114 -3.21 15.40 7.32
CA PRO A 114 -3.37 16.85 7.35
C PRO A 114 -4.00 17.41 6.08
N ASP A 115 -4.97 18.32 6.24
CA ASP A 115 -5.50 19.19 5.17
C ASP A 115 -6.14 18.50 3.94
N GLU A 116 -6.28 17.16 3.95
CA GLU A 116 -6.80 16.36 2.83
C GLU A 116 -7.81 15.31 3.32
N PRO A 117 -9.08 15.34 2.85
CA PRO A 117 -10.13 14.50 3.41
C PRO A 117 -10.20 13.07 2.84
N GLU A 118 -9.49 12.76 1.75
CA GLU A 118 -9.66 11.48 1.03
C GLU A 118 -8.32 10.81 0.69
N VAL A 119 -7.58 10.45 1.75
CA VAL A 119 -6.30 9.74 1.64
C VAL A 119 -6.48 8.28 2.07
N TYR A 120 -5.84 7.38 1.33
CA TYR A 120 -5.87 5.95 1.60
C TYR A 120 -4.48 5.37 1.77
N ALA A 121 -4.32 4.53 2.77
CA ALA A 121 -3.14 3.70 2.97
C ALA A 121 -3.34 2.34 2.28
N THR A 122 -2.48 2.04 1.32
CA THR A 122 -2.40 0.76 0.65
C THR A 122 -1.33 -0.08 1.31
N LEU A 123 -1.62 -1.35 1.61
CA LEU A 123 -0.65 -2.35 2.06
C LEU A 123 -0.64 -3.52 1.07
N LEU A 124 0.55 -3.94 0.64
CA LEU A 124 0.75 -5.13 -0.17
C LEU A 124 1.29 -6.25 0.72
N VAL A 125 0.51 -7.33 0.86
CA VAL A 125 0.83 -8.46 1.72
C VAL A 125 1.04 -9.71 0.90
N TYR A 126 2.24 -10.30 0.97
CA TYR A 126 2.56 -11.57 0.34
C TYR A 126 2.77 -12.65 1.40
N GLY A 127 1.91 -13.67 1.37
CA GLY A 127 1.81 -14.65 2.45
C GLY A 127 1.40 -13.97 3.75
N ARG A 128 2.35 -13.87 4.70
CA ARG A 128 2.16 -13.20 6.00
C ARG A 128 2.90 -11.87 6.14
N LEU A 129 3.63 -11.45 5.10
CA LEU A 129 4.54 -10.31 5.18
C LEU A 129 3.99 -9.11 4.41
N ILE A 130 4.09 -7.93 5.01
CA ILE A 130 3.97 -6.66 4.30
C ILE A 130 5.24 -6.50 3.47
N ILE A 131 5.08 -6.41 2.15
CA ILE A 131 6.17 -6.29 1.18
C ILE A 131 6.21 -4.90 0.52
N GLY A 132 5.24 -4.06 0.82
CA GLY A 132 5.16 -2.70 0.29
C GLY A 132 3.79 -2.05 0.51
N GLY A 133 3.56 -0.94 -0.18
CA GLY A 133 2.41 -0.07 -0.04
C GLY A 133 2.78 1.39 0.12
N ASP A 134 1.76 2.25 0.16
CA ASP A 134 1.85 3.70 0.00
C ASP A 134 0.64 4.40 0.63
N LEU A 135 0.74 5.72 0.82
CA LEU A 135 -0.40 6.60 1.05
C LEU A 135 -0.67 7.40 -0.22
N ALA A 136 -1.92 7.37 -0.69
CA ALA A 136 -2.33 8.07 -1.90
C ALA A 136 -3.66 8.79 -1.74
N CYS A 137 -3.76 9.97 -2.36
CA CYS A 137 -5.01 10.72 -2.52
C CYS A 137 -5.67 10.34 -3.85
N ALA A 138 -7.01 10.21 -3.85
CA ALA A 138 -7.77 9.81 -5.04
C ALA A 138 -8.03 10.96 -6.05
N GLU A 139 -7.65 12.19 -5.73
CA GLU A 139 -7.88 13.36 -6.57
C GLU A 139 -6.98 13.42 -7.81
N VAL A 140 -7.36 14.24 -8.81
CA VAL A 140 -6.63 14.40 -10.08
C VAL A 140 -5.22 14.95 -9.87
N ASP A 141 -5.06 15.88 -8.93
CA ASP A 141 -3.77 16.41 -8.48
C ASP A 141 -3.28 15.71 -7.20
N GLY A 142 -3.76 14.48 -6.97
CA GLY A 142 -3.40 13.66 -5.83
C GLY A 142 -1.91 13.32 -5.78
N PHE A 143 -1.47 12.85 -4.63
CA PHE A 143 -0.09 12.45 -4.39
C PHE A 143 -0.01 10.95 -4.08
N MET A 144 1.21 10.42 -4.11
CA MET A 144 1.55 9.11 -3.59
C MET A 144 2.93 9.17 -2.91
N HIS A 145 3.02 8.69 -1.67
CA HIS A 145 4.27 8.62 -0.91
C HIS A 145 4.30 7.40 0.02
N GLY A 146 5.46 7.08 0.59
CA GLY A 146 5.62 5.98 1.55
C GLY A 146 4.98 6.24 2.92
N PHE A 147 5.15 5.34 3.88
CA PHE A 147 4.45 5.48 5.18
C PHE A 147 4.99 6.59 6.09
N ALA A 148 6.27 6.92 6.02
CA ALA A 148 6.80 8.04 6.80
C ALA A 148 6.33 9.39 6.24
N SER A 149 6.13 10.38 7.11
CA SER A 149 5.70 11.73 6.69
C SER A 149 6.73 12.46 5.84
N ASP A 150 8.02 12.11 5.98
CA ASP A 150 9.16 12.59 5.20
C ASP A 150 9.63 11.56 4.15
N SER A 151 8.82 10.55 3.87
CA SER A 151 9.14 9.53 2.86
C SER A 151 9.23 10.11 1.46
N ALA A 152 9.93 9.38 0.61
CA ALA A 152 10.05 9.74 -0.79
C ALA A 152 8.68 9.73 -1.49
N ARG A 153 8.47 10.70 -2.39
CA ARG A 153 7.28 10.77 -3.23
C ARG A 153 7.47 9.99 -4.51
N TYR A 154 6.37 9.45 -5.02
CA TYR A 154 6.34 8.83 -6.34
C TYR A 154 6.86 9.82 -7.40
N GLY A 155 7.87 9.41 -8.18
CA GLY A 155 8.44 10.23 -9.26
C GLY A 155 9.64 11.09 -8.85
N GLU A 156 9.90 11.23 -7.55
CA GLU A 156 11.06 11.98 -7.05
C GLU A 156 12.32 11.10 -7.00
N VAL A 157 12.15 9.81 -6.72
CA VAL A 157 13.25 8.83 -6.69
C VAL A 157 13.47 8.28 -8.09
N THR A 158 14.62 8.59 -8.68
CA THR A 158 15.00 7.96 -9.94
C THR A 158 15.53 6.54 -9.69
N PRO A 159 15.04 5.51 -10.41
CA PRO A 159 15.61 4.18 -10.33
C PRO A 159 17.11 4.23 -10.64
N GLY A 160 17.94 3.73 -9.72
CA GLY A 160 19.38 3.61 -9.94
C GLY A 160 19.69 2.63 -11.08
N PRO A 161 20.83 2.78 -11.79
CA PRO A 161 21.18 1.93 -12.93
C PRO A 161 21.38 0.44 -12.59
N ASP A 162 21.33 0.06 -11.31
CA ASP A 162 21.54 -1.33 -10.86
C ASP A 162 20.23 -2.13 -10.65
N SER A 163 19.05 -1.54 -10.90
CA SER A 163 17.75 -2.24 -10.77
C SER A 163 17.23 -2.77 -12.12
N GLY A 164 17.89 -3.80 -12.67
CA GLY A 164 17.32 -4.61 -13.75
C GLY A 164 18.29 -5.60 -14.38
N PRO A 165 17.86 -6.82 -14.78
CA PRO A 165 18.66 -7.65 -15.66
C PRO A 165 18.61 -7.05 -17.07
N ALA A 166 19.80 -6.83 -17.62
CA ALA A 166 20.05 -6.22 -18.91
C ALA A 166 19.25 -6.86 -20.07
N ALA A 167 18.59 -6.00 -20.86
CA ALA A 167 18.42 -6.23 -22.29
C ALA A 167 18.57 -4.88 -23.02
N SER A 168 19.65 -4.80 -23.80
CA SER A 168 20.04 -3.66 -24.61
C SER A 168 19.05 -3.38 -25.76
N ALA A 169 18.75 -2.11 -26.04
CA ALA A 169 19.04 -1.45 -27.33
C ALA A 169 18.34 -0.08 -27.52
N THR A 170 19.19 0.96 -27.58
CA THR A 170 19.16 2.12 -28.51
C THR A 170 18.04 3.18 -28.45
N PRO A 171 18.39 4.47 -28.24
CA PRO A 171 17.45 5.59 -28.34
C PRO A 171 17.33 6.07 -29.79
N SER A 172 16.10 6.15 -30.32
CA SER A 172 15.82 6.94 -31.52
C SER A 172 15.27 8.30 -31.11
N GLN A 173 16.09 9.33 -31.26
CA GLN A 173 15.68 10.72 -31.25
C GLN A 173 14.91 11.03 -32.53
N SER A 174 13.73 11.63 -32.41
CA SER A 174 13.17 12.48 -33.48
C SER A 174 12.70 13.79 -32.87
N SER A 175 13.51 14.82 -33.07
CA SER A 175 13.19 16.22 -32.86
C SER A 175 12.48 16.80 -34.09
N GLY A 176 11.52 17.70 -33.84
CA GLY A 176 11.00 18.66 -34.82
C GLY A 176 9.47 18.75 -34.79
N SER A 177 8.81 19.90 -34.87
CA SER A 177 9.22 21.30 -34.82
C SER A 177 7.91 22.11 -34.76
N SER A 178 7.85 23.07 -33.84
CA SER A 178 7.19 24.39 -33.87
C SER A 178 5.99 24.71 -34.79
N GLY A 179 5.01 25.38 -34.18
CA GLY A 179 4.18 26.47 -34.75
C GLY A 179 2.81 25.99 -35.23
N GLY A 180 1.70 26.69 -35.00
CA GLY A 180 1.43 28.03 -34.52
C GLY A 180 -0.10 28.24 -34.54
N ALA A 181 -0.54 29.30 -33.89
CA ALA A 181 -1.90 29.57 -33.44
C ALA A 181 -3.00 29.73 -34.51
N SER A 182 -4.23 29.64 -33.99
CA SER A 182 -5.34 30.60 -34.13
C SER A 182 -6.58 30.23 -34.95
N GLU A 183 -7.71 30.55 -34.31
CA GLU A 183 -8.99 31.04 -34.85
C GLU A 183 -10.12 30.04 -35.21
N SER A 184 -11.03 29.91 -34.24
CA SER A 184 -12.49 29.83 -34.43
C SER A 184 -13.00 31.21 -34.91
N PRO A 185 -14.09 31.31 -35.70
CA PRO A 185 -15.42 31.40 -35.10
C PRO A 185 -16.60 30.83 -35.92
N SER A 186 -17.64 30.44 -35.16
CA SER A 186 -19.10 30.66 -35.33
C SER A 186 -19.79 30.36 -36.67
N GLU A 187 -20.89 29.58 -36.61
CA GLU A 187 -22.28 30.07 -36.80
C GLU A 187 -23.30 28.91 -36.74
N GLU A 188 -24.25 29.00 -35.82
CA GLU A 188 -25.60 28.41 -35.97
C GLU A 188 -26.45 29.33 -36.86
N PRO A 189 -27.52 28.83 -37.50
CA PRO A 189 -28.83 29.18 -36.96
C PRO A 189 -29.93 28.08 -37.07
N SER A 190 -30.72 28.00 -35.98
CA SER A 190 -32.18 27.84 -35.88
C SER A 190 -32.98 26.95 -36.87
N GLY A 191 -33.70 25.97 -36.30
CA GLY A 191 -35.17 25.99 -36.18
C GLY A 191 -36.00 25.18 -37.18
N GLU A 192 -36.78 24.20 -36.69
CA GLU A 192 -38.25 24.14 -36.83
C GLU A 192 -38.86 22.95 -36.05
N ALA A 193 -40.08 23.17 -35.56
CA ALA A 193 -40.84 22.33 -34.65
C ALA A 193 -41.79 21.36 -35.39
N SER A 194 -42.18 20.25 -34.75
CA SER A 194 -43.57 19.77 -34.84
C SER A 194 -43.94 18.78 -33.73
N THR A 195 -45.08 19.07 -33.11
CA THR A 195 -45.81 18.35 -32.06
C THR A 195 -46.66 17.20 -32.62
N ALA A 196 -46.86 16.13 -31.83
CA ALA A 196 -48.08 15.28 -31.70
C ALA A 196 -47.70 14.05 -30.84
N GLU A 197 -48.07 13.95 -29.56
CA GLU A 197 -49.37 13.49 -29.02
C GLU A 197 -49.71 12.02 -29.34
N SER A 198 -49.62 11.15 -28.33
CA SER A 198 -50.56 10.03 -28.03
C SER A 198 -50.13 9.30 -26.74
N ALA A 199 -51.00 9.32 -25.73
CA ALA A 199 -51.08 8.35 -24.63
C ALA A 199 -52.33 7.45 -24.88
N PRO A 200 -52.76 6.49 -24.02
CA PRO A 200 -52.16 5.91 -22.80
C PRO A 200 -52.31 4.35 -22.73
N GLU A 201 -52.01 3.81 -21.53
CA GLU A 201 -52.63 2.65 -20.84
C GLU A 201 -51.84 1.35 -20.65
N GLY A 202 -51.78 0.90 -19.39
CA GLY A 202 -52.07 -0.49 -19.01
C GLY A 202 -50.94 -1.35 -18.43
N SER A 203 -50.97 -1.55 -17.11
CA SER A 203 -50.30 -2.57 -16.24
C SER A 203 -50.44 -4.04 -16.73
N PRO A 204 -49.96 -5.14 -16.08
CA PRO A 204 -49.36 -5.31 -14.72
C PRO A 204 -48.19 -6.35 -14.53
N VAL A 205 -47.59 -6.30 -13.32
CA VAL A 205 -47.03 -7.34 -12.40
C VAL A 205 -46.61 -8.75 -12.89
N PRO A 206 -45.45 -9.31 -12.47
CA PRO A 206 -45.00 -10.66 -12.86
C PRO A 206 -45.65 -11.80 -12.07
N THR A 207 -45.79 -12.94 -12.75
CA THR A 207 -46.46 -14.17 -12.33
C THR A 207 -45.55 -15.09 -11.51
N THR A 208 -46.17 -15.70 -10.50
CA THR A 208 -45.76 -16.80 -9.64
C THR A 208 -45.35 -18.06 -10.40
N ASN A 209 -44.37 -18.80 -9.89
CA ASN A 209 -44.22 -20.24 -10.14
C ASN A 209 -44.21 -20.97 -8.79
N GLU A 210 -45.33 -21.60 -8.47
CA GLU A 210 -45.42 -22.74 -7.57
C GLU A 210 -44.89 -23.98 -8.29
N ASN A 211 -44.09 -24.80 -7.61
CA ASN A 211 -44.45 -26.21 -7.55
C ASN A 211 -44.03 -26.81 -6.21
N VAL A 212 -45.03 -27.43 -5.60
CA VAL A 212 -45.08 -28.06 -4.29
C VAL A 212 -44.67 -29.53 -4.44
N GLU A 213 -43.88 -30.05 -3.49
CA GLU A 213 -44.14 -31.42 -3.03
C GLU A 213 -43.97 -31.52 -1.51
N THR A 214 -45.01 -32.10 -0.94
CA THR A 214 -45.48 -32.17 0.44
C THR A 214 -44.85 -33.29 1.27
N GLY A 215 -44.79 -33.06 2.59
CA GLY A 215 -45.00 -34.09 3.62
C GLY A 215 -44.03 -33.94 4.80
N GLY A 216 -44.44 -33.76 6.05
CA GLY A 216 -45.76 -33.68 6.67
C GLY A 216 -45.59 -33.36 8.18
N TYR A 217 -46.64 -32.73 8.71
CA TYR A 217 -47.07 -32.47 10.11
C TYR A 217 -46.58 -33.50 11.16
N VAL A 218 -46.35 -33.20 12.45
CA VAL A 218 -47.27 -32.82 13.57
C VAL A 218 -46.37 -32.29 14.73
N ASP A 219 -46.44 -31.04 15.20
CA ASP A 219 -47.38 -30.41 16.16
C ASP A 219 -46.98 -30.51 17.65
N GLN A 220 -47.25 -29.38 18.31
CA GLN A 220 -47.53 -29.15 19.72
C GLN A 220 -46.44 -28.96 20.78
N ALA A 221 -46.69 -27.88 21.52
CA ALA A 221 -45.96 -27.24 22.60
C ALA A 221 -46.04 -28.01 23.92
N GLU A 222 -45.11 -27.74 24.84
CA GLU A 222 -45.43 -27.66 26.27
C GLU A 222 -44.39 -26.83 27.04
N GLU A 223 -44.90 -25.95 27.90
CA GLU A 223 -44.20 -25.28 29.00
C GLU A 223 -43.72 -26.29 30.05
N ALA A 224 -42.64 -25.97 30.79
CA ALA A 224 -42.62 -25.90 32.26
C ALA A 224 -41.20 -26.00 32.87
N GLN A 225 -40.81 -24.91 33.55
CA GLN A 225 -40.38 -24.82 34.95
C GLN A 225 -39.24 -25.67 35.55
N GLY A 226 -38.38 -24.96 36.28
CA GLY A 226 -37.66 -25.40 37.50
C GLY A 226 -36.24 -25.90 37.24
N ALA A 227 -35.22 -25.63 38.06
CA ALA A 227 -35.12 -24.99 39.37
C ALA A 227 -33.59 -24.87 39.65
N GLU A 228 -33.09 -23.68 40.00
CA GLU A 228 -32.41 -23.36 41.28
C GLU A 228 -31.13 -24.17 41.64
N ASP A 229 -29.97 -23.49 41.70
CA ASP A 229 -29.10 -23.50 42.89
C ASP A 229 -28.19 -22.25 42.90
N ALA A 230 -27.94 -21.78 44.11
CA ALA A 230 -27.51 -20.47 44.51
C ALA A 230 -25.98 -20.33 44.70
N ALA A 231 -25.48 -19.09 44.70
CA ALA A 231 -24.66 -18.56 45.79
C ALA A 231 -24.31 -17.08 45.54
N ALA A 232 -24.54 -16.27 46.57
CA ALA A 232 -24.39 -14.81 46.65
C ALA A 232 -22.92 -14.33 46.59
N PRO A 233 -22.67 -13.01 46.61
CA PRO A 233 -22.60 -12.34 47.92
C PRO A 233 -23.35 -11.01 48.01
N GLU A 234 -23.94 -10.80 49.20
CA GLU A 234 -24.40 -9.53 49.73
C GLU A 234 -23.22 -8.60 50.03
N ALA A 235 -23.38 -7.31 49.73
CA ALA A 235 -22.85 -6.21 50.53
C ALA A 235 -23.71 -4.97 50.27
N GLU A 236 -24.63 -4.72 51.21
CA GLU A 236 -25.37 -3.46 51.34
C GLU A 236 -24.42 -2.31 51.72
N GLY A 237 -24.78 -1.08 51.38
CA GLY A 237 -24.03 0.09 51.86
C GLY A 237 -24.46 1.45 51.32
N GLU A 238 -25.65 1.87 51.72
CA GLU A 238 -26.07 3.27 51.99
C GLU A 238 -26.45 4.24 50.85
N GLU A 239 -27.71 4.65 50.97
CA GLU A 239 -28.41 5.72 50.27
C GLU A 239 -27.94 7.11 50.73
N GLY A 240 -27.89 8.07 49.80
CA GLY A 240 -27.56 9.46 50.09
C GLY A 240 -28.09 10.42 49.03
N ALA A 241 -29.39 10.66 49.08
CA ALA A 241 -30.16 11.82 48.62
C ALA A 241 -29.46 12.89 47.73
N TYR A 242 -30.02 13.11 46.54
CA TYR A 242 -29.97 14.39 45.82
C TYR A 242 -31.39 14.95 45.69
N PRO A 243 -31.66 16.20 46.09
CA PRO A 243 -32.79 16.94 45.54
C PRO A 243 -32.34 17.85 44.40
N THR A 244 -33.10 17.75 43.31
CA THR A 244 -33.23 18.73 42.23
C THR A 244 -33.93 19.99 42.71
N ASP A 245 -33.27 21.15 42.54
CA ASP A 245 -33.82 22.39 41.96
C ASP A 245 -32.67 23.38 41.69
#